data_AF-A0AAV0W3R7-F1
#
_entry.id   AF-A0AAV0W3R7-F1
#
_cell.length_a   1.000
_cell.length_b   1.000
_cell.length_c   1.000
_cell.angle_alpha   90.00
_cell.angle_beta   90.00
_cell.angle_gamma   90.00
#
_symmetry.space_group_name_H-M   'P 1'
#
loop_
_entity.id
_entity.type
_entity.pdbx_description
1 polymer ?
#
loop_
_entity_poly.entity_id
_entity_poly.type
_entity_poly.pdbx_seq_one_letter_code
_entity_poly.pdbx_strand_id
1 'polypeptide(L)'
;MRNVDETIKPVLLQVIITKLSGKAFAITQHKEISTWEILRDNLEGTFCATRTPGYLQLELTTTKFQQGEMVRDYATRVEKLLHELCNVSTKDKSAGNYRNNNVQTEQPVRAQHNCTTKT
;
A
#
# COMPACT_ATOMS: atom_id res chain seq x y z
N MET A 1 9.85 -28.98 0.05
CA MET A 1 8.94 -28.76 -1.09
C MET A 1 9.56 -29.40 -2.31
N ARG A 2 8.84 -30.24 -3.07
CA ARG A 2 9.34 -30.79 -4.33
C ARG A 2 9.15 -29.72 -5.42
N ASN A 3 10.21 -29.41 -6.17
CA ASN A 3 10.11 -28.51 -7.32
C ASN A 3 9.23 -29.16 -8.39
N VAL A 4 8.44 -28.36 -9.10
CA VAL A 4 7.66 -28.81 -10.25
C VAL A 4 8.62 -29.06 -11.41
N ASP A 5 8.44 -30.21 -12.08
CA ASP A 5 9.21 -30.57 -13.27
C ASP A 5 9.03 -29.52 -14.38
N GLU A 6 10.13 -29.11 -15.02
CA GLU A 6 10.13 -28.08 -16.06
C GLU A 6 9.24 -28.44 -17.25
N THR A 7 9.07 -29.73 -17.54
CA THR A 7 8.22 -30.19 -18.64
C THR A 7 6.72 -29.98 -18.37
N ILE A 8 6.32 -29.93 -17.09
CA ILE A 8 4.91 -29.82 -16.66
C ILE A 8 4.51 -28.36 -16.47
N LYS A 9 5.46 -27.47 -16.16
CA LYS A 9 5.20 -26.03 -15.93
C LYS A 9 4.34 -25.34 -16.99
N PRO A 10 4.57 -25.50 -18.31
CA PRO A 10 3.73 -24.81 -19.31
C PRO A 10 2.28 -25.31 -19.28
N VAL A 11 2.07 -26.62 -19.10
CA VAL A 11 0.73 -27.21 -18.99
C VAL A 11 0.04 -26.71 -17.72
N LEU A 12 0.76 -26.69 -16.60
CA LEU A 12 0.23 -26.20 -15.33
C LEU A 12 -0.15 -24.71 -15.42
N LEU A 13 0.69 -23.89 -16.06
CA LEU A 13 0.39 -22.48 -16.29
C LEU A 13 -0.88 -22.29 -17.12
N GLN A 14 -1.05 -23.05 -18.20
CA GLN A 14 -2.27 -23.01 -19.01
C GLN A 14 -3.50 -23.40 -18.18
N VAL A 15 -3.41 -24.47 -17.40
CA VAL A 15 -4.49 -24.88 -16.49
C VAL A 15 -4.84 -23.73 -15.53
N ILE A 16 -3.86 -23.09 -14.90
CA ILE A 16 -4.09 -21.95 -14.00
C ILE A 16 -4.82 -20.82 -14.73
N ILE A 17 -4.37 -20.43 -15.92
CA ILE A 17 -4.98 -19.36 -16.72
C ILE A 17 -6.46 -19.69 -17.01
N THR A 18 -6.78 -20.94 -17.36
CA THR A 18 -8.17 -21.36 -17.61
C THR A 18 -9.08 -21.32 -16.37
N LYS A 19 -8.50 -21.29 -15.17
CA LYS A 19 -9.24 -21.23 -13.90
C LYS A 19 -9.40 -19.82 -13.36
N LEU A 20 -8.77 -18.82 -13.98
CA LEU A 20 -8.99 -17.42 -13.60
C LEU A 20 -10.42 -17.02 -13.92
N SER A 21 -11.04 -16.27 -13.00
CA SER A 21 -12.41 -15.79 -13.14
C SER A 21 -12.56 -14.35 -12.67
N GLY A 22 -13.65 -13.70 -13.08
CA GLY A 22 -13.98 -12.34 -12.65
C GLY A 22 -12.88 -11.33 -13.02
N LYS A 23 -12.51 -10.48 -12.06
CA LYS A 23 -11.49 -9.43 -12.27
C LYS A 23 -10.13 -10.00 -12.66
N ALA A 24 -9.75 -11.17 -12.12
CA ALA A 24 -8.46 -11.80 -12.44
C ALA A 24 -8.42 -12.24 -13.91
N PHE A 25 -9.51 -12.82 -14.42
CA PHE A 25 -9.64 -13.14 -15.84
C PHE A 25 -9.62 -11.89 -16.71
N ALA A 26 -10.37 -10.86 -16.33
CA ALA A 26 -10.49 -9.62 -17.11
C ALA A 26 -9.14 -8.90 -17.33
N ILE A 27 -8.22 -8.97 -16.36
CA ILE A 27 -6.89 -8.36 -16.48
C ILE A 27 -5.88 -9.22 -17.23
N THR A 28 -6.11 -10.54 -17.34
CA THR A 28 -5.19 -11.47 -18.00
C THR A 28 -5.61 -11.84 -19.42
N GLN A 29 -6.91 -11.75 -19.78
CA GLN A 29 -7.46 -12.26 -21.04
C GLN A 29 -6.87 -11.64 -22.31
N HIS A 30 -6.35 -10.41 -22.24
CA HIS A 30 -5.77 -9.69 -23.37
C HIS A 30 -4.24 -9.59 -23.29
N LYS A 31 -3.61 -10.35 -22.39
CA LYS A 31 -2.17 -10.31 -22.15
C LYS A 31 -1.53 -11.61 -22.62
N GLU A 32 -0.36 -11.50 -23.21
CA GLU A 32 0.48 -12.65 -23.52
C GLU A 32 1.15 -13.14 -22.24
N ILE A 33 0.68 -14.26 -21.70
CA ILE A 33 1.20 -14.86 -20.46
C ILE A 33 1.95 -16.13 -20.83
N SER A 34 3.25 -16.02 -21.04
CA SER A 34 4.13 -17.12 -21.40
C SER A 34 4.83 -17.77 -20.21
N THR A 35 4.92 -17.07 -19.07
CA THR A 35 5.56 -17.58 -17.85
C THR A 35 4.72 -17.32 -16.60
N TRP A 36 5.05 -18.05 -15.52
CA TRP A 36 4.42 -17.86 -14.22
C TRP A 36 4.70 -16.47 -13.64
N GLU A 37 5.90 -15.94 -13.84
CA GLU A 37 6.31 -14.62 -13.36
C GLU A 37 5.44 -13.52 -13.96
N ILE A 38 5.19 -13.58 -15.28
CA ILE A 38 4.29 -12.63 -15.95
C ILE A 38 2.89 -12.70 -15.35
N LEU A 39 2.34 -13.91 -15.15
CA LEU A 39 1.02 -14.07 -14.54
C LEU A 39 0.99 -13.48 -13.12
N ARG A 40 1.97 -13.84 -12.30
CA ARG A 40 2.09 -13.39 -10.91
C ARG A 40 2.16 -11.87 -10.84
N ASP A 41 3.04 -11.25 -11.62
CA ASP A 41 3.24 -9.80 -11.59
C ASP A 41 1.98 -9.04 -12.03
N ASN A 42 1.21 -9.59 -12.97
CA ASN A 42 -0.09 -9.03 -13.37
C ASN A 42 -1.13 -9.10 -12.26
N LEU A 43 -1.21 -10.23 -11.56
CA LEU A 43 -2.11 -10.43 -10.43
C LEU A 43 -1.68 -9.55 -9.26
N GLU A 44 -0.39 -9.53 -8.91
CA GLU A 44 0.15 -8.70 -7.84
C GLU A 44 -0.05 -7.21 -8.12
N GLY A 45 0.22 -6.74 -9.34
CA GLY A 45 -0.01 -5.35 -9.70
C GLY A 45 -1.47 -4.91 -9.54
N THR A 46 -2.43 -5.81 -9.73
CA THR A 46 -3.86 -5.50 -9.64
C THR A 46 -4.46 -5.71 -8.25
N PHE A 47 -4.06 -6.79 -7.58
CA PHE A 47 -4.66 -7.21 -6.30
C PHE A 47 -3.80 -6.86 -5.10
N CYS A 48 -2.49 -6.76 -5.29
CA CYS A 48 -1.52 -6.36 -4.27
C CYS A 48 -1.00 -4.94 -4.51
N ALA A 49 -1.72 -4.13 -5.30
CA ALA A 49 -1.39 -2.73 -5.58
C ALA A 49 -0.99 -2.05 -4.27
N THR A 50 0.31 -1.78 -4.13
CA THR A 50 0.88 -1.31 -2.87
C THR A 50 0.36 0.08 -2.63
N ARG A 51 -0.34 0.28 -1.51
CA ARG A 51 -0.80 1.60 -1.08
C ARG A 51 0.43 2.50 -0.96
N THR A 52 0.44 3.61 -1.69
CA THR A 52 1.59 4.52 -1.67
C THR A 52 1.74 5.14 -0.29
N PRO A 53 2.96 5.54 0.14
CA PRO A 53 3.14 6.21 1.43
C PRO A 53 2.24 7.43 1.61
N GLY A 54 2.06 8.23 0.55
CA GLY A 54 1.17 9.39 0.57
C GLY A 54 -0.29 9.04 0.78
N TYR A 55 -0.77 7.94 0.18
CA TYR A 55 -2.15 7.48 0.39
C TYR A 55 -2.37 6.98 1.81
N LEU A 56 -1.42 6.22 2.37
CA LEU A 56 -1.47 5.74 3.75
C LEU A 56 -1.37 6.89 4.76
N GLN A 57 -0.54 7.90 4.52
CA GLN A 57 -0.47 9.11 5.34
C GLN A 57 -1.79 9.88 5.33
N LEU A 58 -2.40 10.05 4.16
CA LEU A 58 -3.69 10.72 4.03
C LEU A 58 -4.78 9.97 4.79
N GLU A 59 -4.85 8.65 4.64
CA GLU A 59 -5.83 7.85 5.38
C GLU A 59 -5.58 7.87 6.89
N LEU A 60 -4.32 7.77 7.34
CA LEU A 60 -3.98 7.85 8.76
C LEU A 60 -4.39 9.19 9.37
N THR A 61 -4.09 10.30 8.69
CA THR A 61 -4.43 11.66 9.18
C THR A 61 -5.92 11.96 9.15
N THR A 62 -6.67 11.31 8.25
CA THR A 62 -8.13 11.44 8.16
C THR A 62 -8.88 10.40 9.00
N THR A 63 -8.18 9.40 9.55
CA THR A 63 -8.76 8.38 10.42
C THR A 63 -9.21 9.01 11.74
N LYS A 64 -10.50 8.88 12.01
CA LYS A 64 -11.14 9.36 13.24
C LYS A 64 -11.84 8.21 13.96
N PHE A 65 -11.98 8.37 15.26
CA PHE A 65 -12.82 7.51 16.09
C PHE A 65 -14.27 7.59 15.62
N GLN A 66 -14.90 6.44 15.41
CA GLN A 66 -16.27 6.36 14.91
C GLN A 66 -17.29 6.25 16.05
N GLN A 67 -18.51 6.73 15.84
CA GLN A 67 -19.56 6.60 16.83
C GLN A 67 -19.92 5.11 17.03
N GLY A 68 -19.86 4.64 18.28
CA GLY A 68 -20.12 3.24 18.62
C GLY A 68 -18.91 2.30 18.43
N GLU A 69 -17.76 2.81 18.00
CA GLU A 69 -16.51 2.06 17.95
C GLU A 69 -15.92 1.89 19.36
N MET A 70 -15.28 0.76 19.67
CA MET A 70 -14.49 0.63 20.89
C MET A 70 -13.10 1.24 20.72
N VAL A 71 -12.54 1.81 21.79
CA VAL A 71 -11.17 2.38 21.79
C VAL A 71 -10.14 1.40 21.24
N ARG A 72 -10.27 0.10 21.58
CA ARG A 72 -9.39 -0.97 21.08
C ARG A 72 -9.47 -1.16 19.56
N ASP A 73 -10.67 -1.07 18.98
CA ASP A 73 -10.87 -1.29 17.55
C ASP A 73 -10.29 -0.10 16.76
N TYR A 74 -10.50 1.11 17.27
CA TYR A 74 -9.87 2.32 16.74
C TYR A 74 -8.35 2.23 16.79
N ALA A 75 -7.78 1.87 17.96
CA ALA A 75 -6.34 1.72 18.13
C ALA A 75 -5.76 0.68 17.17
N THR A 76 -6.46 -0.45 17.00
CA THR A 76 -6.06 -1.53 16.07
C THR A 76 -6.03 -1.03 14.62
N ARG A 77 -6.99 -0.19 14.20
CA ARG A 77 -7.00 0.39 12.85
C ARG A 77 -5.83 1.35 12.65
N VAL A 78 -5.59 2.24 13.61
CA VAL A 78 -4.46 3.19 13.56
C VAL A 78 -3.12 2.45 13.52
N GLU A 79 -2.95 1.41 14.36
CA GLU A 79 -1.75 0.59 14.39
C GLU A 79 -1.50 -0.13 13.06
N LYS A 80 -2.55 -0.71 12.44
CA LYS A 80 -2.45 -1.33 11.12
C LYS A 80 -1.96 -0.34 10.06
N LEU A 81 -2.52 0.86 10.03
CA LEU A 81 -2.11 1.91 9.09
C LEU A 81 -0.68 2.36 9.31
N LEU A 82 -0.26 2.54 10.58
CA LEU A 82 1.12 2.88 10.93
C LEU A 82 2.10 1.78 10.51
N HIS A 83 1.78 0.52 10.81
CA HIS A 83 2.62 -0.61 10.45
C HIS A 83 2.77 -0.75 8.94
N GLU A 84 1.67 -0.61 8.19
CA GLU A 84 1.71 -0.62 6.72
C GLU A 84 2.54 0.55 6.17
N LEU A 85 2.34 1.77 6.68
CA LEU A 85 3.10 2.95 6.28
C LEU A 85 4.60 2.78 6.55
N CYS A 86 4.98 2.23 7.70
CA CYS A 86 6.37 1.91 8.03
C CYS A 86 6.97 0.92 7.02
N ASN A 87 6.24 -0.16 6.71
CA ASN A 87 6.71 -1.17 5.75
C ASN A 87 6.90 -0.61 4.35
N VAL A 88 5.93 0.18 3.85
CA VAL A 88 6.05 0.79 2.51
C VAL A 88 7.17 1.85 2.49
N SER A 89 7.35 2.62 3.57
CA SER A 89 8.40 3.66 3.67
C SER A 89 9.82 3.10 3.85
N THR A 90 9.96 1.82 4.18
CA THR A 90 11.24 1.14 4.42
C THR A 90 11.56 0.06 3.39
N LYS A 91 10.60 -0.35 2.55
CA LYS A 91 10.75 -1.36 1.48
C LYS A 91 11.93 -1.09 0.53
N ASP A 92 12.23 0.18 0.24
CA ASP A 92 13.34 0.55 -0.66
C ASP A 92 14.68 0.80 0.06
N LYS A 93 14.72 0.70 1.39
CA LYS A 93 15.91 1.02 2.21
C LYS A 93 16.82 -0.19 2.47
N SER A 94 16.49 -1.36 1.93
CA SER A 94 17.23 -2.62 2.18
C SER A 94 18.47 -2.83 1.31
N ALA A 95 18.86 -1.89 0.45
CA ALA A 95 20.13 -1.93 -0.27
C ALA A 95 20.77 -0.53 -0.31
N GLY A 96 21.47 -0.17 0.77
CA GLY A 96 22.55 0.81 0.78
C GLY A 96 22.28 2.18 0.17
N ASN A 97 21.48 3.04 0.81
CA ASN A 97 21.79 4.48 0.84
C ASN A 97 20.98 5.20 1.93
N TYR A 98 21.66 5.62 3.01
CA TYR A 98 21.12 6.61 3.93
C TYR A 98 21.25 7.99 3.28
N ARG A 99 20.17 8.51 2.70
CA ARG A 99 20.03 9.94 2.44
C ARG A 99 18.83 10.48 3.21
N ASN A 100 19.18 11.14 4.31
CA ASN A 100 18.36 11.95 5.18
C ASN A 100 17.71 13.08 4.36
N ASN A 101 16.38 13.17 4.34
CA ASN A 101 15.67 14.38 3.95
C ASN A 101 14.56 14.62 4.97
N ASN A 102 14.97 15.14 6.11
CA ASN A 102 14.13 15.94 6.98
C ASN A 102 13.79 17.24 6.22
N VAL A 103 12.55 17.41 5.78
CA VAL A 103 12.03 18.72 5.38
C VAL A 103 10.83 19.04 6.27
N GLN A 104 11.18 19.81 7.30
CA GLN A 104 10.36 20.67 8.14
C GLN A 104 9.06 21.14 7.46
N THR A 105 7.90 20.70 7.95
CA THR A 105 6.65 21.44 7.73
C THR A 105 6.60 22.57 8.74
N GLU A 106 7.00 23.78 8.34
CA GLU A 106 6.69 25.00 9.08
C GLU A 106 5.19 25.30 8.95
N GLN A 107 4.47 25.32 10.09
CA GLN A 107 3.13 25.90 10.18
C GLN A 107 3.26 27.42 10.36
N PRO A 108 2.50 28.27 9.63
CA PRO A 108 2.40 29.68 9.98
C PRO A 108 1.44 29.87 11.16
N VAL A 109 1.98 30.32 12.30
CA VAL A 109 1.20 30.71 13.48
C VAL A 109 0.46 32.02 13.21
N ARG A 110 -0.85 31.95 13.43
CA ARG A 110 -1.87 32.98 13.34
C ARG A 110 -1.50 34.29 14.06
N ALA A 111 -1.65 35.41 13.35
CA ALA A 111 -1.47 36.77 13.87
C ALA A 111 -2.41 37.06 15.06
N GLN A 112 -1.86 37.56 16.16
CA GLN A 112 -2.62 38.16 17.26
C GLN A 112 -2.76 39.67 17.00
N HIS A 113 -4.00 40.14 16.94
CA HIS A 113 -4.36 41.56 17.00
C HIS A 113 -4.35 42.00 18.47
N ASN A 114 -3.52 42.98 18.83
CA ASN A 114 -3.67 43.71 20.09
C ASN A 114 -4.32 45.07 19.80
N CYS A 115 -5.58 45.21 20.24
CA CYS A 115 -6.31 46.46 20.29
C CYS A 115 -5.99 47.15 21.63
N THR A 116 -5.35 48.32 21.58
CA THR A 116 -5.10 49.18 22.74
C THR A 116 -6.29 50.11 22.98
N THR A 117 -6.97 49.93 24.11
CA THR A 117 -7.78 50.97 24.75
C THR A 117 -6.95 51.59 25.88
N LYS A 118 -6.62 52.88 25.76
CA LYS A 118 -6.11 53.70 26.88
C LYS A 118 -7.25 54.55 27.41
N THR A 119 -7.44 54.48 28.73
CA THR A 119 -8.09 55.50 29.56
C THR A 119 -7.08 56.58 29.91
#